data_AF-L0JGX8-F1
#
_entry.id   AF-L0JGX8-F1
#
_cell.length_a   1.000
_cell.length_b   1.000
_cell.length_c   1.000
_cell.angle_alpha   90.00
_cell.angle_beta   90.00
_cell.angle_gamma   90.00
#
_symmetry.space_group_name_H-M   'P 1'
#
loop_
_entity.id
_entity.type
_entity.pdbx_description
1 polymer ?
#
loop_
_entity_poly.entity_id
_entity_poly.type
_entity_poly.pdbx_seq_one_letter_code
_entity_poly.pdbx_strand_id
1 'polypeptide(L)'
;MNFKIMKKKVYRVRTQYIFDGVFDVVAESKEDARQKVLQDCGLVMGGSIHSTLPDDAINWAFDRHSNKRISRITKVQKYPAE
;
A
#
# COMPACT_ATOMS: atom_id res chain seq x y z
N MET A 1 40.32 19.78 8.69
CA MET A 1 39.56 19.05 7.65
C MET A 1 38.26 19.83 7.39
N ASN A 2 38.13 20.44 6.22
CA ASN A 2 36.99 21.31 5.90
C ASN A 2 35.78 20.48 5.46
N PHE A 3 34.76 20.35 6.31
CA PHE A 3 33.48 19.74 5.91
C PHE A 3 32.66 20.72 5.08
N LYS A 4 32.65 20.53 3.76
CA LYS A 4 31.79 21.28 2.84
C LYS A 4 30.32 20.93 3.14
N ILE A 5 29.54 21.87 3.68
CA ILE A 5 28.10 21.65 3.94
C ILE A 5 27.39 21.50 2.58
N MET A 6 27.06 20.27 2.20
CA MET A 6 26.28 20.01 0.99
C MET A 6 24.82 20.42 1.24
N LYS A 7 24.35 21.45 0.52
CA LYS A 7 22.92 21.80 0.52
C LYS A 7 22.09 20.60 0.02
N LYS A 8 21.32 19.98 0.90
CA LYS A 8 20.41 18.88 0.55
C LYS A 8 19.28 19.41 -0.36
N LYS A 9 18.97 18.69 -1.44
CA LYS A 9 17.86 19.02 -2.34
C LYS A 9 16.60 18.32 -1.82
N VAL A 10 15.48 19.05 -1.75
CA VAL A 10 14.18 18.49 -1.34
C VAL A 10 13.39 18.06 -2.58
N TYR A 11 12.84 16.85 -2.52
CA TYR A 11 12.02 16.28 -3.59
C TYR A 11 10.67 15.87 -3.03
N ARG A 12 9.60 16.14 -3.78
CA ARG A 12 8.30 15.53 -3.55
C ARG A 12 8.19 14.31 -4.46
N VAL A 13 7.94 13.15 -3.86
CA VAL A 13 7.77 11.88 -4.55
C VAL A 13 6.35 11.40 -4.28
N ARG A 14 5.55 11.23 -5.34
CA ARG A 14 4.25 10.56 -5.24
C ARG A 14 4.44 9.06 -5.42
N THR A 15 4.09 8.30 -4.40
CA THR A 15 4.19 6.83 -4.37
C THR A 15 2.82 6.22 -4.17
N GLN A 16 2.51 5.17 -4.92
CA GLN A 16 1.33 4.33 -4.73
C GLN A 16 1.79 2.92 -4.36
N TYR A 17 1.10 2.33 -3.38
CA TYR A 17 1.23 0.92 -3.04
C TYR A 17 0.08 0.18 -3.72
N ILE A 18 0.42 -0.90 -4.43
CA ILE A 18 -0.57 -1.79 -5.05
C ILE A 18 -0.52 -3.09 -4.27
N PHE A 19 -1.69 -3.53 -3.83
CA PHE A 19 -1.88 -4.77 -3.12
C PHE A 19 -2.71 -5.68 -4.04
N ASP A 20 -2.17 -6.85 -4.42
CA ASP A 20 -2.88 -7.90 -5.15
C ASP A 20 -2.93 -9.23 -4.37
N GLY A 21 -4.13 -9.84 -4.28
CA GLY A 21 -4.31 -11.15 -3.64
C GLY A 21 -5.64 -11.80 -3.97
N VAL A 22 -5.79 -13.01 -3.45
CA VAL A 22 -6.88 -13.93 -3.78
C VAL A 22 -7.58 -14.34 -2.50
N PHE A 23 -8.92 -14.31 -2.52
CA PHE A 23 -9.76 -14.78 -1.43
C PHE A 23 -10.56 -15.97 -1.93
N ASP A 24 -10.46 -17.09 -1.24
CA ASP A 24 -11.31 -18.24 -1.50
C ASP A 24 -12.59 -18.09 -0.65
N VAL A 25 -13.73 -17.92 -1.32
CA VAL A 25 -15.02 -17.67 -0.67
C VAL A 25 -16.06 -18.68 -1.13
N VAL A 26 -16.81 -19.22 -0.17
CA VAL A 26 -17.99 -20.04 -0.46
C VAL A 26 -19.16 -19.10 -0.78
N ALA A 27 -19.70 -19.18 -1.98
CA ALA A 27 -20.73 -18.28 -2.47
C ALA A 27 -21.75 -18.97 -3.39
N GLU A 28 -22.99 -18.47 -3.39
CA GLU A 28 -24.09 -19.01 -4.20
C GLU A 28 -24.05 -18.51 -5.65
N SER A 29 -23.37 -17.39 -5.88
CA SER A 29 -23.20 -16.77 -7.20
C SER A 29 -21.91 -15.94 -7.26
N LYS A 30 -21.56 -15.49 -8.48
CA LYS A 30 -20.42 -14.59 -8.68
C LYS A 30 -20.66 -13.23 -8.01
N GLU A 31 -21.89 -12.74 -8.06
CA GLU A 31 -22.30 -11.48 -7.41
C GLU A 31 -22.24 -11.60 -5.89
N ASP A 32 -22.66 -12.73 -5.31
CA ASP A 32 -22.52 -13.04 -3.88
C ASP A 32 -21.05 -13.09 -3.46
N ALA A 33 -20.21 -13.79 -4.22
CA ALA A 33 -18.75 -13.83 -3.98
C ALA A 33 -18.14 -12.42 -3.96
N ARG A 34 -18.56 -11.56 -4.90
CA ARG A 34 -18.09 -10.16 -4.96
C ARG A 34 -18.56 -9.35 -3.76
N GLN A 35 -19.80 -9.53 -3.31
CA GLN A 35 -20.33 -8.80 -2.14
C GLN A 35 -19.61 -9.20 -0.85
N LYS A 36 -19.37 -10.50 -0.65
CA LYS A 36 -18.61 -11.01 0.50
C LYS A 36 -17.23 -10.38 0.60
N VAL A 37 -16.46 -10.37 -0.49
CA VAL A 37 -15.13 -9.74 -0.50
C VAL A 37 -15.20 -8.23 -0.23
N LEU A 38 -16.25 -7.53 -0.67
CA LEU A 38 -16.41 -6.09 -0.42
C LEU A 38 -16.81 -5.76 1.02
N GLN A 39 -17.54 -6.64 1.69
CA GLN A 39 -18.07 -6.40 3.05
C GLN A 39 -17.14 -6.95 4.14
N ASP A 40 -16.49 -8.08 3.87
CA ASP A 40 -15.75 -8.86 4.87
C ASP A 40 -14.23 -8.64 4.84
N CYS A 41 -13.72 -7.89 3.83
CA CYS A 41 -12.30 -7.61 3.67
C CYS A 41 -12.02 -6.10 3.65
N GLY A 42 -11.11 -5.63 4.51
CA GLY A 42 -10.75 -4.21 4.63
C GLY A 42 -9.25 -3.95 4.71
N LEU A 43 -8.81 -2.82 4.14
CA LEU A 43 -7.41 -2.35 4.23
C LEU A 43 -7.31 -1.17 5.19
N VAL A 44 -6.55 -1.32 6.28
CA VAL A 44 -6.29 -0.25 7.26
C VAL A 44 -4.85 0.25 7.12
N MET A 45 -4.67 1.55 6.87
CA MET A 45 -3.33 2.15 6.79
C MET A 45 -2.66 2.19 8.17
N GLY A 46 -1.59 1.41 8.34
CA GLY A 46 -0.80 1.33 9.57
C GLY A 46 -0.97 0.04 10.38
N GLY A 47 -1.81 -0.90 9.93
CA GLY A 47 -1.98 -2.23 10.51
C GLY A 47 -1.88 -3.35 9.47
N SER A 48 -2.00 -4.61 9.92
CA SER A 48 -2.16 -5.77 9.04
C SER A 48 -3.46 -5.67 8.22
N ILE A 49 -3.53 -6.35 7.07
CA ILE A 49 -4.81 -6.51 6.37
C ILE A 49 -5.72 -7.34 7.27
N HIS A 50 -6.95 -6.87 7.50
CA HIS A 50 -7.90 -7.55 8.36
C HIS A 50 -9.07 -8.07 7.53
N SER A 51 -9.42 -9.34 7.77
CA SER A 51 -10.60 -9.98 7.21
C SER A 51 -11.31 -10.72 8.33
N THR A 52 -12.63 -10.79 8.24
CA THR A 52 -13.46 -11.64 9.12
C THR A 52 -13.50 -13.09 8.65
N LEU A 53 -12.93 -13.39 7.47
CA LEU A 53 -12.73 -14.76 6.99
C LEU A 53 -11.65 -15.47 7.81
N PRO A 54 -11.74 -16.81 7.95
CA PRO A 54 -10.74 -17.57 8.66
C PRO A 54 -9.42 -17.60 7.85
N ASP A 55 -8.28 -17.60 8.56
CA ASP A 55 -6.95 -17.42 7.95
C ASP A 55 -6.60 -18.49 6.89
N ASP A 56 -7.15 -19.69 7.01
CA ASP A 56 -6.97 -20.80 6.07
C ASP A 56 -7.72 -20.62 4.76
N ALA A 57 -8.75 -19.77 4.74
CA ALA A 57 -9.47 -19.35 3.53
C ALA A 57 -8.78 -18.18 2.81
N ILE A 58 -7.68 -17.64 3.37
CA ILE A 58 -7.03 -16.45 2.83
C ILE A 58 -5.61 -16.75 2.38
N ASN A 59 -5.43 -16.82 1.06
CA ASN A 59 -4.12 -16.97 0.44
C ASN A 59 -3.53 -15.59 0.10
N TRP A 60 -2.84 -14.98 1.07
CA TRP A 60 -2.15 -13.71 0.88
C TRP A 60 -0.91 -13.88 -0.01
N ALA A 61 -0.93 -13.33 -1.23
CA ALA A 61 0.25 -13.29 -2.13
C ALA A 61 1.12 -12.03 -1.95
N PHE A 62 0.83 -11.21 -0.94
CA PHE A 62 1.47 -9.91 -0.75
C PHE A 62 2.63 -10.06 0.24
N ASP A 63 3.84 -9.74 -0.21
CA ASP A 63 4.98 -9.62 0.68
C ASP A 63 4.79 -8.42 1.63
N ARG A 64 5.49 -8.37 2.78
CA ARG A 64 5.57 -7.16 3.64
C ARG A 64 6.09 -5.94 2.87
N HIS A 65 6.57 -6.15 1.65
CA HIS A 65 7.07 -5.18 0.71
C HIS A 65 6.22 -5.21 -0.57
N SER A 66 4.99 -4.71 -0.47
CA SER A 66 4.08 -4.49 -1.61
C SER A 66 4.79 -3.81 -2.78
N ASN A 67 4.40 -4.18 -4.00
CA ASN A 67 4.89 -3.52 -5.21
C ASN A 67 4.61 -2.01 -5.16
N LYS A 68 5.67 -1.24 -5.40
CA LYS A 68 5.64 0.23 -5.31
C LYS A 68 5.63 0.79 -6.71
N ARG A 69 4.62 1.60 -7.04
CA ARG A 69 4.62 2.37 -8.28
C ARG A 69 4.93 3.83 -7.97
N ILE A 70 6.10 4.28 -8.41
CA ILE A 70 6.49 5.70 -8.33
C ILE A 70 5.94 6.38 -9.57
N SER A 71 5.07 7.37 -9.40
CA SER A 71 4.42 8.02 -10.54
C SER A 71 5.16 9.27 -10.99
N ARG A 72 5.40 10.21 -10.08
CA ARG A 72 5.96 11.53 -10.41
C ARG A 72 6.87 11.99 -9.29
N ILE A 73 8.06 12.41 -9.71
CA ILE A 73 9.05 13.04 -8.84
C ILE A 73 9.19 14.49 -9.29
N THR A 74 9.06 15.42 -8.36
CA THR A 74 9.24 16.84 -8.65
C THR A 74 10.19 17.42 -7.62
N LYS A 75 11.25 18.09 -8.08
CA LYS A 75 12.11 18.86 -7.19
C LYS A 75 11.28 20.03 -6.66
N VAL A 76 11.19 20.15 -5.34
CA VAL A 76 10.50 21.27 -4.70
C VAL A 76 11.54 22.29 -4.23
N GLN A 77 11.36 23.53 -4.64
CA GLN A 77 12.14 24.66 -4.14
C GLN A 77 11.47 25.17 -2.88
N LYS A 78 11.65 24.48 -1.74
CA LYS A 78 11.40 25.08 -0.44
C LYS A 78 12.73 25.30 0.25
N TYR A 79 12.98 26.55 0.61
CA TYR A 79 14.05 26.90 1.54
C TYR A 79 13.75 26.19 2.88
N PRO A 80 14.79 25.71 3.60
CA PRO A 80 14.56 25.29 4.98
C PRO A 80 14.05 26.53 5.73
N ALA A 81 12.92 26.40 6.42
CA ALA A 81 12.61 27.33 7.48
C ALA A 81 13.73 27.22 8.52
N GLU A 82 14.23 28.36 8.96
CA GLU A 82 15.21 28.48 10.04
C GLU A 82 14.70 27.84 11.34
#